data_AF-A0A496QHL9-F1
#
_entry.id   AF-A0A496QHL9-F1
#
_cell.length_a   1.000
_cell.length_b   1.000
_cell.length_c   1.000
_cell.angle_alpha   90.00
_cell.angle_beta   90.00
_cell.angle_gamma   90.00
#
_symmetry.space_group_name_H-M   'P 1'
#
loop_
_entity.id
_entity.type
_entity.pdbx_description
1 polymer ?
#
loop_
_entity_poly.entity_id
_entity_poly.type
_entity_poly.pdbx_seq_one_letter_code
_entity_poly.pdbx_strand_id
1 'polypeptide(L)' 'MPMTVTYYVYLLTNWNNKVMYLGVTNNLERRL' A
#
# COMPACT_ATOMS: atom_id res chain seq x y z
N MET A 1 -0.09 22.62 15.78
CA MET A 1 0.51 22.17 14.49
C MET A 1 -0.42 21.12 13.93
N PRO A 2 -0.93 21.23 12.70
CA PRO A 2 -1.80 20.20 12.13
C PRO A 2 -1.00 18.90 11.99
N MET A 3 -1.59 17.78 12.40
CA MET A 3 -0.96 16.47 12.31
C MET A 3 -1.08 15.99 10.86
N THR A 4 0.03 16.00 10.12
CA THR A 4 0.05 15.49 8.73
C THR A 4 0.00 13.96 8.76
N VAL A 5 -1.01 13.38 8.12
CA VAL A 5 -1.14 11.92 7.99
C VAL A 5 -0.68 11.51 6.59
N THR A 6 0.23 10.53 6.52
CA THR A 6 0.71 9.99 5.24
C THR A 6 -0.09 8.76 4.86
N TYR A 7 -0.50 8.70 3.59
CA TYR A 7 -1.14 7.53 2.99
C TYR A 7 -0.36 7.10 1.75
N TYR A 8 -0.24 5.80 1.57
CA TYR A 8 0.38 5.16 0.42
C TYR A 8 -0.73 4.59 -0.47
N VAL A 9 -0.65 4.87 -1.76
CA VAL A 9 -1.39 4.15 -2.80
C VAL A 9 -0.40 3.20 -3.46
N TYR A 10 -0.74 1.91 -3.56
CA TYR A 10 0.19 0.91 -4.07
C TYR A 10 -0.46 -0.03 -5.09
N LEU A 11 0.40 -0.54 -5.98
CA LEU A 11 0.13 -1.67 -6.85
C LEU A 11 1.07 -2.81 -6.44
N LEU A 12 0.51 -3.98 -6.16
CA LEU A 12 1.25 -5.20 -5.82
C LEU A 12 0.85 -6.31 -6.77
N THR A 13 1.75 -7.25 -7.00
CA THR A 13 1.45 -8.46 -7.76
C THR A 13 1.83 -9.69 -6.95
N ASN A 14 1.14 -10.80 -7.17
CA ASN A 14 1.46 -12.06 -6.50
C ASN A 14 2.78 -12.65 -7.02
N TRP A 15 3.29 -13.69 -6.35
CA TRP A 15 4.60 -14.30 -6.66
C TRP A 15 4.77 -14.79 -8.10
N ASN A 16 3.68 -15.08 -8.82
CA ASN A 16 3.71 -15.51 -10.22
C ASN A 16 3.30 -14.40 -11.22
N ASN A 17 3.16 -13.17 -10.75
CA ASN A 17 2.81 -11.98 -11.52
C ASN A 17 1.45 -12.04 -12.26
N LYS A 18 0.54 -12.94 -11.89
CA LYS A 18 -0.76 -13.11 -12.59
C LYS A 18 -1.92 -12.35 -11.95
N VAL A 19 -1.78 -11.93 -10.69
CA VAL A 19 -2.84 -11.22 -9.96
C VAL A 19 -2.29 -9.90 -9.44
N MET A 20 -2.92 -8.80 -9.84
CA MET A 20 -2.59 -7.45 -9.39
C MET A 20 -3.58 -6.99 -8.33
N TYR A 21 -3.05 -6.35 -7.29
CA TYR A 21 -3.81 -5.73 -6.20
C TYR A 21 -3.55 -4.23 -6.19
N LEU A 22 -4.62 -3.45 -6.07
CA LEU A 22 -4.57 -2.01 -5.81
C LEU A 22 -5.03 -1.77 -4.37
N GLY A 23 -4.31 -0.94 -3.61
CA GLY A 23 -4.70 -0.64 -2.24
C GLY A 23 -4.20 0.70 -1.72
N VAL A 24 -4.79 1.11 -0.60
CA VAL A 24 -4.40 2.31 0.14
C VAL A 24 -4.14 1.95 1.61
N THR A 25 -3.10 2.51 2.22
CA THR A 25 -2.82 2.32 3.65
C THR A 25 -2.03 3.47 4.25
N ASN A 26 -2.16 3.71 5.55
CA ASN A 26 -1.30 4.64 6.31
C ASN A 26 -0.09 3.94 6.96
N ASN A 27 0.07 2.62 6.78
CA ASN A 27 1.20 1.87 7.29
C ASN A 27 1.57 0.76 6.28
N LEU A 28 2.52 1.07 5.39
CA LEU A 28 2.94 0.18 4.31
C LEU A 28 3.75 -1.01 4.83
N GLU A 29 4.62 -0.83 5.82
CA GLU A 29 5.48 -1.88 6.36
C GLU A 29 4.70 -3.03 6.99
N ARG A 30 3.59 -2.74 7.68
CA ARG A 30 2.70 -3.80 8.22
C ARG A 30 1.90 -4.51 7.11
N ARG A 31 1.72 -3.86 5.96
CA ARG A 31 0.86 -4.35 4.87
C ARG A 31 1.60 -5.31 3.94
N LEU A 32 2.91 -5.11 3.76
CA LEU A 32 3.80 -5.93 2.94
C LEU A 32 4.34 -7.12 3.75
#